data_AF-A0A094QDK6-F1
#
_entry.id   AF-A0A094QDK6-F1
#
_cell.length_a   1.000
_cell.length_b   1.000
_cell.length_c   1.000
_cell.angle_alpha   90.00
_cell.angle_beta   90.00
_cell.angle_gamma   90.00
#
_symmetry.space_group_name_H-M   'P 1'
#
loop_
_entity.id
_entity.type
_entity.pdbx_description
1 polymer ?
#
loop_
_entity_poly.entity_id
_entity_poly.type
_entity_poly.pdbx_seq_one_letter_code
_entity_poly.pdbx_strand_id
1 'polypeptide(L)'
;MVTIPLISASVSSVHAHTALEFSTPSNNQSIEFMPAELSATFDQDLIEIKGEIVNTLELQGADGTNYLLSTATITGPVVSAKVGDGEYPAGNYFLKFRVVSADGHPVTREISFLTQSATEISSTPAEPVTTSFTPEAVESSSNTLLFLLSGFMLLVGILLALGERVSRGASNRRKWRANS
;
A
#
# COMPACT_ATOMS: atom_id res chain seq x y z
N MET A 1 -54.20 -52.78 5.92
CA MET A 1 -53.76 -51.56 5.21
C MET A 1 -52.50 -51.09 5.94
N VAL A 2 -51.34 -51.13 5.30
CA VAL A 2 -50.05 -50.74 5.91
C VAL A 2 -49.69 -49.36 5.36
N THR A 3 -49.59 -48.37 6.24
CA THR A 3 -49.24 -46.99 5.88
C THR A 3 -47.74 -46.81 6.05
N ILE A 4 -47.01 -46.54 4.97
CA ILE A 4 -45.58 -46.22 5.01
C ILE A 4 -45.46 -44.69 5.13
N PRO A 5 -44.82 -44.14 6.19
CA PRO A 5 -44.58 -42.71 6.25
C PRO A 5 -43.49 -42.34 5.25
N LEU A 6 -43.81 -41.40 4.37
CA LEU A 6 -42.86 -40.78 3.44
C LEU A 6 -41.94 -39.85 4.23
N ILE A 7 -40.68 -40.24 4.41
CA ILE A 7 -39.65 -39.38 5.00
C ILE A 7 -39.11 -38.49 3.88
N SER A 8 -39.52 -37.22 3.86
CA SER A 8 -38.92 -36.21 2.99
C SER A 8 -37.55 -35.83 3.57
N ALA A 9 -36.49 -36.43 3.03
CA ALA A 9 -35.13 -35.97 3.30
C ALA A 9 -34.88 -34.68 2.50
N SER A 10 -34.88 -33.54 3.19
CA SER A 10 -34.36 -32.29 2.64
C SER A 10 -32.85 -32.42 2.49
N VAL A 11 -32.38 -32.64 1.25
CA VAL A 11 -30.96 -32.50 0.92
C VAL A 11 -30.61 -31.01 0.92
N SER A 12 -30.19 -30.50 2.08
CA SER A 12 -29.50 -29.20 2.11
C SER A 12 -28.22 -29.36 1.31
N SER A 13 -28.19 -28.77 0.11
CA SER A 13 -26.97 -28.65 -0.67
C SER A 13 -25.98 -27.82 0.16
N VAL A 14 -25.08 -28.50 0.86
CA VAL A 14 -23.98 -27.84 1.54
C VAL A 14 -23.05 -27.34 0.43
N HIS A 15 -23.17 -26.06 0.08
CA HIS A 15 -22.28 -25.41 -0.87
C HIS A 15 -20.93 -25.13 -0.16
N ALA A 16 -20.21 -26.18 0.19
CA ALA A 16 -18.87 -26.13 0.82
C ALA A 16 -17.79 -26.16 -0.27
N HIS A 17 -17.88 -25.20 -1.19
CA HIS A 17 -16.86 -25.00 -2.22
C HIS A 17 -16.29 -23.60 -2.02
N THR A 18 -14.96 -23.53 -2.06
CA THR A 18 -14.11 -22.43 -1.63
C THR A 18 -14.78 -21.05 -1.66
N ALA A 19 -14.90 -20.45 -0.48
CA ALA A 19 -15.55 -19.18 -0.26
C ALA A 19 -14.53 -18.04 -0.33
N LEU A 20 -14.97 -16.91 -0.90
CA LEU A 20 -14.21 -15.67 -0.77
C LEU A 20 -14.37 -15.16 0.66
N GLU A 21 -13.27 -15.00 1.38
CA GLU A 21 -13.27 -14.46 2.74
C GLU A 21 -13.07 -12.94 2.75
N PHE A 22 -12.08 -12.47 2.00
CA PHE A 22 -11.67 -11.08 1.98
C PHE A 22 -11.19 -10.66 0.60
N SER A 23 -11.31 -9.36 0.30
CA SER A 23 -10.73 -8.78 -0.91
C SER A 23 -10.31 -7.34 -0.70
N THR A 24 -9.31 -6.94 -1.48
CA THR A 24 -8.84 -5.56 -1.58
C THR A 24 -8.90 -5.11 -3.03
N PRO A 25 -9.77 -4.14 -3.38
CA PRO A 25 -10.83 -3.54 -2.57
C PRO A 25 -11.90 -4.55 -2.12
N SER A 26 -12.62 -4.21 -1.05
CA SER A 26 -13.78 -4.99 -0.58
C SER A 26 -14.99 -4.78 -1.50
N ASN A 27 -15.92 -5.73 -1.49
CA ASN A 27 -17.13 -5.63 -2.30
C ASN A 27 -17.98 -4.42 -1.92
N ASN A 28 -18.39 -3.65 -2.93
CA ASN A 28 -19.07 -2.36 -2.87
C ASN A 28 -18.29 -1.26 -2.14
N GLN A 29 -16.97 -1.41 -1.97
CA GLN A 29 -16.15 -0.37 -1.36
C GLN A 29 -16.03 0.84 -2.30
N SER A 30 -16.09 2.04 -1.73
CA SER A 30 -15.66 3.26 -2.41
C SER A 30 -14.28 3.68 -1.89
N ILE A 31 -13.35 3.89 -2.82
CA ILE A 31 -11.97 4.29 -2.56
C ILE A 31 -11.65 5.55 -3.37
N GLU A 32 -10.67 6.32 -2.90
CA GLU A 32 -10.31 7.57 -3.57
C GLU A 32 -9.64 7.31 -4.93
N PHE A 33 -8.63 6.46 -4.96
CA PHE A 33 -7.80 6.16 -6.13
C PHE A 33 -7.71 4.66 -6.39
N MET A 34 -7.40 4.26 -7.62
CA MET A 34 -7.10 2.88 -7.97
C MET A 34 -5.83 2.42 -7.20
N PRO A 35 -5.86 1.30 -6.46
CA PRO A 35 -4.69 0.81 -5.75
C PRO A 35 -3.65 0.26 -6.73
N ALA A 36 -2.40 0.15 -6.27
CA ALA A 36 -1.32 -0.46 -7.08
C ALA A 36 -1.45 -1.99 -7.22
N GLU A 37 -2.23 -2.64 -6.35
CA GLU A 37 -2.43 -4.09 -6.31
C GLU A 37 -3.87 -4.41 -5.91
N LEU A 38 -4.41 -5.46 -6.52
CA LEU A 38 -5.72 -6.02 -6.24
C LEU A 38 -5.54 -7.45 -5.72
N SER A 39 -6.36 -7.85 -4.75
CA SER A 39 -6.24 -9.20 -4.16
C SER A 39 -7.57 -9.77 -3.66
N ALA A 40 -7.61 -11.09 -3.59
CA ALA A 40 -8.68 -11.87 -3.01
C ALA A 40 -8.11 -13.02 -2.18
N THR A 41 -8.68 -13.24 -1.00
CA THR A 41 -8.33 -14.32 -0.06
C THR A 41 -9.50 -15.27 0.07
N PHE A 42 -9.21 -16.56 0.01
CA PHE A 42 -10.18 -17.63 0.14
C PHE A 42 -10.01 -18.43 1.43
N ASP A 43 -11.00 -19.25 1.75
CA ASP A 43 -11.00 -20.15 2.91
C ASP A 43 -10.12 -21.41 2.71
N GLN A 44 -9.57 -21.60 1.51
CA GLN A 44 -8.70 -22.71 1.15
C GLN A 44 -7.53 -22.25 0.29
N ASP A 45 -6.44 -23.02 0.36
CA ASP A 45 -5.28 -22.82 -0.52
C ASP A 45 -5.67 -22.99 -1.99
N LEU A 46 -4.97 -22.25 -2.86
CA LEU A 46 -5.16 -22.29 -4.30
C LEU A 46 -4.07 -23.15 -4.97
N ILE A 47 -4.45 -23.86 -6.02
CA ILE A 47 -3.55 -24.73 -6.79
C ILE A 47 -2.78 -23.89 -7.81
N GLU A 48 -1.48 -24.11 -7.89
CA GLU A 48 -0.63 -23.66 -9.00
C GLU A 48 -0.13 -24.86 -9.80
N ILE A 49 -0.24 -24.77 -11.13
CA ILE A 49 0.32 -25.76 -12.05
C ILE A 49 1.44 -25.10 -12.84
N LYS A 50 2.66 -25.60 -12.68
CA LYS A 50 3.84 -25.02 -13.32
C LYS A 50 3.69 -25.05 -14.85
N GLY A 51 3.72 -23.87 -15.46
CA GLY A 51 3.60 -23.72 -16.92
C GLY A 51 2.17 -23.59 -17.44
N GLU A 52 1.17 -23.54 -16.55
CA GLU A 52 -0.23 -23.35 -16.91
C GLU A 52 -0.85 -22.18 -16.11
N ILE A 53 -1.76 -21.43 -16.75
CA ILE A 53 -2.51 -20.35 -16.11
C ILE A 53 -3.87 -20.90 -15.70
N VAL A 54 -3.95 -21.45 -14.48
CA VAL A 54 -5.19 -21.99 -13.94
C VAL A 54 -5.99 -20.98 -13.10
N ASN A 55 -5.31 -19.94 -12.60
CA ASN A 55 -5.90 -18.84 -11.83
C ASN A 55 -5.77 -17.52 -12.60
N THR A 56 -6.83 -16.72 -12.65
CA THR A 56 -6.86 -15.43 -13.36
C THR A 56 -7.54 -14.35 -12.54
N LEU A 57 -7.02 -13.12 -12.65
CA LEU A 57 -7.65 -11.88 -12.22
C LEU A 57 -7.83 -10.98 -13.44
N GLU A 58 -9.02 -10.39 -13.56
CA GLU A 58 -9.38 -9.46 -14.62
C GLU A 58 -10.08 -8.25 -14.03
N LEU A 59 -9.69 -7.06 -14.48
CA LEU A 59 -10.31 -5.81 -14.08
C LEU A 59 -11.08 -5.21 -15.26
N GLN A 60 -12.36 -4.91 -15.05
CA GLN A 60 -13.23 -4.32 -16.06
C GLN A 60 -13.92 -3.05 -15.52
N GLY A 61 -13.97 -1.99 -16.32
CA GLY A 61 -14.75 -0.79 -16.02
C GLY A 61 -16.23 -0.95 -16.34
N ALA A 62 -17.07 -0.04 -15.83
CA ALA A 62 -18.51 -0.04 -16.11
C ALA A 62 -18.89 0.15 -17.58
N ASP A 63 -17.98 0.67 -18.39
CA ASP A 63 -18.08 0.82 -19.84
C ASP A 63 -17.72 -0.48 -20.60
N GLY A 64 -17.29 -1.53 -19.89
CA GLY A 64 -16.83 -2.79 -20.46
C GLY A 64 -15.34 -2.81 -20.82
N THR A 65 -14.61 -1.72 -20.62
CA THR A 65 -13.18 -1.64 -20.89
C THR A 65 -12.42 -2.56 -19.95
N ASN A 66 -11.54 -3.40 -20.49
CA ASN A 66 -10.64 -4.23 -19.68
C ASN A 66 -9.36 -3.46 -19.40
N TYR A 67 -8.95 -3.46 -18.14
CA TYR A 67 -7.73 -2.82 -17.68
C TYR A 67 -6.63 -3.85 -17.47
N LEU A 68 -5.39 -3.43 -17.73
CA LEU A 68 -4.25 -4.32 -17.64
C LEU A 68 -3.93 -4.64 -16.17
N LEU A 69 -3.84 -5.93 -15.87
CA LEU A 69 -3.26 -6.44 -14.64
C LEU A 69 -2.01 -7.27 -14.97
N SER A 70 -1.09 -7.38 -14.02
CA SER A 70 -0.03 -8.38 -14.11
C SER A 70 -0.62 -9.79 -14.09
N THR A 71 0.19 -10.78 -14.46
CA THR A 71 -0.16 -12.18 -14.19
C THR A 71 -0.49 -12.37 -12.71
N ALA A 72 -1.53 -13.17 -12.45
CA ALA A 72 -1.94 -13.51 -11.09
C ALA A 72 -0.79 -14.20 -10.34
N THR A 73 -0.52 -13.74 -9.13
CA THR A 73 0.41 -14.34 -8.18
C THR A 73 -0.39 -15.04 -7.10
N ILE A 74 0.01 -16.25 -6.74
CA ILE A 74 -0.66 -17.07 -5.72
C ILE A 74 0.25 -17.19 -4.50
N THR A 75 -0.32 -17.11 -3.31
CA THR A 75 0.38 -17.34 -2.06
C THR A 75 -0.59 -17.98 -1.07
N GLY A 76 -0.56 -19.31 -0.98
CA GLY A 76 -1.51 -20.09 -0.19
C GLY A 76 -2.95 -19.82 -0.64
N PRO A 77 -3.82 -19.24 0.21
CA PRO A 77 -5.21 -18.93 -0.13
C PRO A 77 -5.39 -17.59 -0.85
N VAL A 78 -4.32 -16.86 -1.11
CA VAL A 78 -4.38 -15.50 -1.68
C VAL A 78 -4.05 -15.54 -3.16
N VAL A 79 -4.85 -14.84 -3.94
CA VAL A 79 -4.52 -14.45 -5.31
C VAL A 79 -4.40 -12.93 -5.40
N SER A 80 -3.36 -12.44 -6.06
CA SER A 80 -3.17 -11.00 -6.29
C SER A 80 -2.61 -10.68 -7.67
N ALA A 81 -2.83 -9.44 -8.10
CA ALA A 81 -2.26 -8.91 -9.33
C ALA A 81 -1.98 -7.41 -9.19
N LYS A 82 -0.85 -6.95 -9.74
CA LYS A 82 -0.52 -5.53 -9.81
C LYS A 82 -1.34 -4.87 -10.90
N VAL A 83 -1.78 -3.65 -10.62
CA VAL A 83 -2.44 -2.81 -11.61
C VAL A 83 -1.39 -2.28 -12.59
N GLY A 84 -1.61 -2.51 -13.88
CA GLY A 84 -0.67 -2.15 -14.93
C GLY A 84 -0.66 -0.66 -15.24
N ASP A 85 0.30 -0.24 -16.05
CA ASP A 85 0.39 1.14 -16.51
C ASP A 85 -0.84 1.54 -17.33
N GLY A 86 -1.30 2.77 -17.13
CA GLY A 86 -2.44 3.33 -17.85
C GLY A 86 -3.22 4.37 -17.05
N GLU A 87 -4.27 4.86 -17.69
CA GLU A 87 -5.24 5.77 -17.09
C GLU A 87 -6.44 4.98 -16.58
N TYR A 88 -6.83 5.26 -15.33
CA TYR A 88 -7.95 4.65 -14.64
C TYR A 88 -8.95 5.74 -14.25
N PRO A 89 -9.99 6.00 -15.05
CA PRO A 89 -11.00 7.00 -14.74
C PRO A 89 -11.72 6.72 -13.41
N ALA A 90 -12.27 7.78 -12.81
CA ALA A 90 -13.22 7.62 -11.71
C ALA A 90 -14.46 6.84 -12.20
N GLY A 91 -14.91 5.84 -11.44
CA GLY A 91 -16.05 5.03 -11.83
C GLY A 91 -16.13 3.68 -11.15
N ASN A 92 -17.15 2.91 -11.55
CA ASN A 92 -17.32 1.54 -11.05
C ASN A 92 -16.43 0.58 -11.83
N TYR A 93 -15.83 -0.34 -11.08
CA TYR A 93 -14.99 -1.40 -11.57
C TYR A 93 -15.48 -2.75 -11.06
N PHE A 94 -15.24 -3.77 -11.88
CA PHE A 94 -15.53 -5.17 -11.61
C PHE A 94 -14.21 -5.94 -11.62
N LEU A 95 -13.81 -6.43 -10.45
CA LEU A 95 -12.69 -7.35 -10.30
C LEU A 95 -13.23 -8.78 -10.37
N LYS A 96 -12.97 -9.44 -11.50
CA LYS A 96 -13.38 -10.82 -11.77
C LYS A 96 -12.21 -11.74 -11.54
N PHE A 97 -12.48 -12.90 -10.96
CA PHE A 97 -11.45 -13.89 -10.74
C PHE A 97 -12.00 -15.29 -10.91
N ARG A 98 -11.14 -16.13 -11.47
CA ARG A 98 -11.33 -17.57 -11.57
C ARG A 98 -10.14 -18.22 -10.90
N VAL A 99 -10.36 -18.97 -9.84
CA VAL A 99 -9.30 -19.68 -9.12
C VAL A 99 -9.62 -21.17 -9.05
N VAL A 100 -8.61 -22.01 -8.83
CA VAL A 100 -8.77 -23.44 -8.57
C VAL A 100 -8.32 -23.70 -7.15
N SER A 101 -9.25 -24.13 -6.30
CA SER A 101 -8.97 -24.48 -4.91
C SER A 101 -8.21 -25.79 -4.78
N ALA A 102 -7.64 -26.06 -3.59
CA ALA A 102 -6.92 -27.28 -3.26
C ALA A 102 -7.73 -28.57 -3.46
N ASP A 103 -9.06 -28.49 -3.50
CA ASP A 103 -9.96 -29.61 -3.81
C ASP A 103 -10.12 -29.88 -5.32
N GLY A 104 -9.51 -29.04 -6.17
CA GLY A 104 -9.51 -29.15 -7.63
C GLY A 104 -10.70 -28.51 -8.34
N HIS A 105 -11.64 -27.88 -7.63
CA HIS A 105 -12.78 -27.22 -8.26
C HIS A 105 -12.46 -25.78 -8.67
N PRO A 106 -12.82 -25.36 -9.89
CA PRO A 106 -12.74 -23.95 -10.25
C PRO A 106 -13.85 -23.15 -9.56
N VAL A 107 -13.47 -22.01 -8.99
CA VAL A 107 -14.38 -21.02 -8.39
C VAL A 107 -14.28 -19.73 -9.18
N THR A 108 -15.44 -19.17 -9.53
CA THR A 108 -15.57 -17.86 -10.16
C THR A 108 -16.35 -16.91 -9.29
N ARG A 109 -15.85 -15.68 -9.18
CA ARG A 109 -16.43 -14.61 -8.39
C ARG A 109 -16.15 -13.26 -9.05
N GLU A 110 -16.92 -12.28 -8.62
CA GLU A 110 -16.80 -10.90 -9.04
C GLU A 110 -16.98 -10.00 -7.81
N ILE A 111 -16.17 -8.95 -7.73
CA ILE A 111 -16.24 -7.90 -6.73
C ILE A 111 -16.49 -6.59 -7.46
N SER A 112 -17.45 -5.81 -6.99
CA SER A 112 -17.70 -4.45 -7.49
C SER A 112 -17.05 -3.43 -6.55
N PHE A 113 -16.41 -2.38 -7.07
CA PHE A 113 -15.93 -1.25 -6.26
C PHE A 113 -15.95 0.06 -7.05
N LEU A 114 -15.91 1.20 -6.35
CA LEU A 114 -15.96 2.54 -6.93
C LEU A 114 -14.66 3.29 -6.66
N THR A 115 -14.01 3.84 -7.69
CA THR A 115 -12.97 4.87 -7.52
C THR A 115 -13.59 6.26 -7.66
N GLN A 116 -13.24 7.18 -6.76
CA GLN A 116 -13.80 8.55 -6.75
C GLN A 116 -13.02 9.49 -7.66
N SER A 117 -11.72 9.25 -7.81
CA SER A 117 -10.81 10.07 -8.58
C SER A 117 -10.10 9.24 -9.66
N ALA A 118 -9.74 9.91 -10.76
CA ALA A 118 -8.92 9.30 -11.79
C ALA A 118 -7.51 9.02 -11.26
N THR A 119 -6.91 7.91 -11.69
CA THR A 119 -5.55 7.49 -11.32
C THR A 119 -4.74 7.25 -12.58
N GLU A 120 -3.54 7.80 -12.66
CA GLU A 120 -2.57 7.50 -13.70
C GLU A 120 -1.44 6.65 -13.09
N ILE A 121 -1.21 5.46 -13.64
CA ILE A 121 -0.15 4.54 -13.20
C ILE A 121 0.88 4.45 -14.31
N SER A 122 2.15 4.69 -13.97
CA SER A 122 3.26 4.63 -14.92
C SER A 122 4.49 4.02 -14.25
N SER A 123 5.04 2.96 -14.86
CA SER A 123 6.23 2.24 -14.40
C SER A 123 7.51 2.82 -15.01
N THR A 124 7.51 4.11 -15.34
CA THR A 124 8.73 4.80 -15.78
C THR A 124 9.72 4.84 -14.61
N PRO A 125 10.95 4.30 -14.75
CA PRO A 125 12.01 4.60 -13.80
C PRO A 125 12.12 6.11 -13.71
N ALA A 126 12.09 6.68 -12.50
CA ALA A 126 12.34 8.10 -12.34
C ALA A 126 13.69 8.42 -13.01
N GLU A 127 13.66 8.99 -14.22
CA GLU A 127 14.81 9.72 -14.70
C GLU A 127 15.13 10.76 -13.62
N PRO A 128 16.41 11.02 -13.31
CA PRO A 128 16.73 12.13 -12.45
C PRO A 128 16.06 13.35 -13.07
N VAL A 129 15.07 13.92 -12.36
CA VAL A 129 14.51 15.21 -12.71
C VAL A 129 15.65 16.20 -12.63
N THR A 130 16.32 16.42 -13.76
CA THR A 130 17.09 17.64 -13.94
C THR A 130 16.02 18.68 -14.11
N THR A 131 15.59 19.27 -12.99
CA THR A 131 14.92 20.56 -13.01
C THR A 131 15.91 21.53 -13.63
N SER A 132 15.91 21.64 -14.96
CA SER A 132 16.41 22.79 -15.66
C SER A 132 15.50 23.95 -15.27
N PHE A 133 15.83 24.56 -14.12
CA PHE A 133 15.45 25.92 -13.85
C PHE A 133 16.00 26.75 -15.02
N THR A 134 15.12 27.15 -15.95
CA THR A 134 15.34 28.39 -16.67
C THR A 134 15.46 29.46 -15.59
N PRO A 135 16.60 30.14 -15.42
CA PRO A 135 16.67 31.27 -14.52
C PRO A 135 15.85 32.39 -15.17
N GLU A 136 14.56 32.43 -14.86
CA GLU A 136 13.82 33.68 -14.92
C GLU A 136 14.45 34.56 -13.84
N ALA A 137 15.01 35.68 -14.28
CA ALA A 137 15.68 36.64 -13.42
C ALA A 137 14.65 37.21 -12.42
N VAL A 138 14.53 36.55 -11.27
CA VAL A 138 13.90 37.13 -10.08
C VAL A 138 15.00 37.90 -9.36
N GLU A 139 14.82 39.22 -9.30
CA GLU A 139 15.70 40.11 -8.56
C GLU A 139 15.99 39.58 -7.16
N SER A 140 17.28 39.54 -6.87
CA SER A 140 17.90 39.25 -5.60
C SER A 140 17.30 40.09 -4.48
N SER A 141 16.41 39.51 -3.68
CA SER A 141 16.11 40.02 -2.34
C SER A 141 17.16 39.45 -1.38
N SER A 142 18.21 40.25 -1.16
CA SER A 142 19.40 40.03 -0.31
C SER A 142 19.12 39.75 1.18
N ASN A 143 17.88 39.41 1.54
CA ASN A 143 17.40 39.40 2.91
C ASN A 143 17.50 37.99 3.52
N THR A 144 17.37 36.93 2.73
CA THR A 144 17.37 35.54 3.23
C THR A 144 18.76 35.04 3.64
N LEU A 145 19.83 35.47 2.95
CA LEU A 145 21.21 35.08 3.29
C LEU A 145 21.73 35.74 4.59
N LEU A 146 21.25 36.95 4.91
CA LEU A 146 21.58 37.64 6.16
C LEU A 146 20.95 36.95 7.38
N PHE A 147 19.72 36.44 7.25
CA PHE A 147 19.07 35.70 8.34
C PHE A 147 19.74 34.35 8.63
N LEU A 148 20.20 33.61 7.61
CA LEU A 148 20.85 32.30 7.81
C LEU A 148 22.25 32.39 8.44
N LEU A 149 23.05 33.42 8.11
CA LEU A 149 24.36 33.63 8.75
C LEU A 149 24.24 34.16 10.19
N SER A 150 23.24 35.01 10.47
CA SER A 150 23.02 35.57 11.81
C SER A 150 22.56 34.52 12.84
N GLY A 151 21.74 33.54 12.42
CA GLY A 151 21.27 32.46 13.30
C GLY A 151 22.37 31.48 13.71
N PHE A 152 23.31 31.18 12.81
CA PHE A 152 24.42 30.26 13.10
C PHE A 152 25.48 30.88 14.03
N MET A 153 25.76 32.19 13.90
CA MET A 153 26.68 32.92 14.80
C MET A 153 26.12 33.11 16.22
N LEU A 154 24.79 33.21 16.39
CA LEU A 154 24.16 33.29 17.71
C LEU A 154 24.21 31.94 18.46
N LEU A 155 24.08 30.82 17.75
CA LEU A 155 24.08 29.48 18.34
C LEU A 155 25.49 29.03 18.78
N VAL A 156 26.53 29.37 18.00
CA VAL A 156 27.94 29.10 18.36
C VAL A 156 28.39 29.96 19.55
N GLY A 157 27.92 31.21 19.65
CA GLY A 157 28.23 32.09 20.79
C GLY A 157 27.67 31.62 22.13
N ILE A 158 26.44 31.07 22.13
CA ILE A 158 25.79 30.57 23.36
C ILE A 158 26.48 29.30 23.88
N LEU A 159 26.96 28.43 22.99
CA LEU A 159 27.61 27.18 23.38
C LEU A 159 29.03 27.39 23.92
N LEU A 160 29.77 28.39 23.41
CA LEU A 160 31.09 28.76 23.92
C LEU A 160 31.01 29.51 25.28
N ALA A 161 30.00 30.36 25.48
CA ALA A 161 29.82 31.09 26.74
C ALA A 161 29.40 30.19 27.93
N LEU A 162 28.75 29.05 27.67
CA LEU A 162 28.42 28.07 28.72
C LEU A 162 29.63 27.18 29.09
N GLY A 163 30.55 26.92 28.17
CA GLY A 163 31.77 26.15 28.43
C GLY A 163 32.78 26.88 29.34
N GLU A 164 32.92 28.20 29.20
CA GLU A 164 33.90 28.96 29.98
C GLU A 164 33.45 29.29 31.41
N ARG A 165 32.15 29.21 31.72
CA ARG A 165 31.63 29.52 33.07
C ARG A 165 31.73 28.36 34.06
N VAL A 166 31.92 27.12 33.58
CA VAL A 166 32.12 25.93 34.43
C VAL A 166 33.62 25.72 34.76
N SER A 167 34.55 26.18 33.92
CA SER A 167 35.99 25.98 34.14
C SER A 167 36.63 27.01 35.11
N ARG A 168 35.97 28.14 35.38
CA ARG A 168 36.49 29.18 36.29
C ARG A 168 36.06 29.03 37.77
N GLY A 169 35.40 27.93 38.13
CA GLY A 169 34.83 27.69 39.47
C GLY A 169 35.61 26.75 40.40
N ALA A 170 36.75 26.19 39.98
CA ALA A 170 37.48 25.19 40.77
C ALA A 170 39.00 25.43 40.78
N SER A 171 39.44 26.59 41.24
CA SER A 171 40.79 26.71 41.79
C SER A 171 40.77 27.66 43.00
N ASN A 172 41.51 27.27 44.03
CA ASN A 172 41.69 27.91 45.34
C ASN A 172 40.58 27.77 46.39
N ARG A 173 40.77 26.80 47.31
CA ARG A 173 40.88 27.06 48.76
C ARG A 173 41.45 25.86 49.55
N ARG A 174 42.65 26.09 50.12
CA ARG A 174 43.17 25.60 51.43
C ARG A 174 43.59 24.12 51.47
N LYS A 175 44.87 23.71 51.52
CA LYS A 175 46.00 24.10 52.42
C LYS A 175 45.55 24.37 53.85
N TRP A 176 45.50 23.31 54.69
CA TRP A 176 46.33 23.10 55.90
C TRP A 176 45.70 22.11 56.91
N ARG A 177 46.54 21.13 57.32
CA ARG A 177 46.63 20.37 58.60
C ARG A 177 45.56 19.31 58.94
N ALA A 178 46.03 18.07 59.07
CA ALA A 178 46.02 17.38 60.37
C ALA A 178 47.36 16.65 60.55
N ASN A 179 47.92 16.82 61.74
CA ASN A 179 49.13 16.21 62.29
C ASN A 179 48.71 14.97 63.08
N SER A 180 49.67 14.08 63.28
CA SER A 180 49.72 13.01 64.27
C SER A 180 49.49 13.49 65.71
#